data_AF-A0A7C8VGD9-F1
#
_entry.id   AF-A0A7C8VGD9-F1
#
_cell.length_a   1.000
_cell.length_b   1.000
_cell.length_c   1.000
_cell.angle_alpha   90.00
_cell.angle_beta   90.00
_cell.angle_gamma   90.00
#
_symmetry.space_group_name_H-M   'P 1'
#
loop_
_entity.id
_entity.type
_entity.pdbx_description
1 polymer ?
#
loop_
_entity_poly.entity_id
_entity_poly.type
_entity_poly.pdbx_seq_one_letter_code
_entity_poly.pdbx_strand_id
1 'polypeptide(L)'
;MPTLSTLITPLALLSLSLPSLILSESRAIYLGSAIFKLTASSAFVWRSLLSSPSSTPLDPSVLAAKWWITFSLISGLIGDFCLIPSKKSYYNPSGGHEGDSIWFKLGMLAFMINHAGYIGAFLQFIKGGVMENIDWKIFGGVFIVCIILGDLCDLSNQKAFKKGPRHTRSDSGVTDLSISIPSTPKSGSNNNSPTTSTPLLSSTTTSSTTIGGIIPKMAIPSDMKPLIIIYQLIITTMVASAAGTRGALSERLLGAFMFMVSDVMVAWDTFGIKPVTPVSASTKAEERVVKSRQGWKSRGFGWVLYFGGQYILAAYGAK
;
A
#
# COMPACT_ATOMS: atom_id res chain seq x y z
N MET A 1 32.12 -21.90 7.33
CA MET A 1 31.49 -21.46 6.07
C MET A 1 30.09 -22.05 6.02
N PRO A 2 29.02 -21.26 5.77
CA PRO A 2 27.70 -21.83 5.58
C PRO A 2 27.71 -22.74 4.34
N THR A 3 27.17 -23.95 4.46
CA THR A 3 27.03 -24.86 3.32
C THR A 3 25.98 -24.33 2.36
N LEU A 4 26.10 -24.59 1.06
CA LEU A 4 25.13 -24.16 0.04
C LEU A 4 23.68 -24.54 0.43
N SER A 5 23.51 -25.68 1.11
CA SER A 5 22.25 -26.16 1.67
C SER A 5 21.65 -25.24 2.76
N THR A 6 22.47 -24.61 3.60
CA THR A 6 21.99 -23.64 4.61
C THR A 6 21.54 -22.32 3.97
N LEU A 7 22.16 -21.92 2.86
CA LEU A 7 21.85 -20.69 2.12
C LEU A 7 20.51 -20.77 1.37
N ILE A 8 20.08 -21.98 0.99
CA ILE A 8 18.84 -22.23 0.23
C ILE A 8 17.62 -22.42 1.15
N THR A 9 17.81 -22.36 2.47
CA THR A 9 16.66 -22.41 3.39
C THR A 9 15.75 -21.19 3.16
N PRO A 10 14.42 -21.35 3.21
CA PRO A 10 13.48 -20.24 3.08
C PRO A 10 13.80 -19.04 3.98
N LEU A 11 14.23 -19.31 5.21
CA LEU A 11 14.56 -18.26 6.18
C LEU A 11 15.85 -17.52 5.79
N ALA A 12 16.87 -18.23 5.30
CA ALA A 12 18.09 -17.59 4.79
C ALA A 12 17.81 -16.76 3.53
N LEU A 13 16.99 -17.29 2.60
CA LEU A 13 16.57 -16.57 1.40
C LEU A 13 15.84 -15.28 1.77
N LEU A 14 14.88 -15.31 2.71
CA LEU A 14 14.17 -14.12 3.18
C LEU A 14 15.12 -13.12 3.87
N SER A 15 15.96 -13.62 4.78
CA SER A 15 16.88 -12.80 5.57
C SER A 15 17.93 -12.09 4.71
N LEU A 16 18.32 -12.68 3.58
CA LEU A 16 19.24 -12.07 2.63
C LEU A 16 18.53 -11.17 1.62
N SER A 17 17.40 -11.63 1.07
CA SER A 17 16.69 -10.91 0.02
C SER A 17 16.02 -9.62 0.51
N LEU A 18 15.48 -9.59 1.73
CA LEU A 18 14.77 -8.41 2.23
C LEU A 18 15.70 -7.19 2.48
N PRO A 19 16.86 -7.33 3.17
CA PRO A 19 17.83 -6.24 3.22
C PRO A 19 18.38 -5.86 1.85
N SER A 20 18.59 -6.86 0.97
CA SER A 20 19.06 -6.62 -0.40
C SER A 20 18.04 -5.84 -1.25
N LEU A 21 16.74 -6.09 -1.04
CA LEU A 21 15.64 -5.35 -1.65
C LEU A 21 15.67 -3.89 -1.19
N ILE A 22 15.77 -3.65 0.12
CA ILE A 22 15.84 -2.29 0.68
C ILE A 22 17.08 -1.55 0.18
N LEU A 23 18.23 -2.22 0.12
CA LEU A 23 19.48 -1.66 -0.41
C LEU A 23 19.38 -1.38 -1.91
N SER A 24 18.70 -2.24 -2.66
CA SER A 24 18.46 -2.05 -4.09
C SER A 24 17.56 -0.84 -4.34
N GLU A 25 16.52 -0.65 -3.52
CA GLU A 25 15.64 0.53 -3.57
C GLU A 25 16.38 1.81 -3.16
N SER A 26 17.23 1.75 -2.12
CA SER A 26 18.04 2.91 -1.71
C SER A 26 19.04 3.35 -2.77
N ARG A 27 19.44 2.44 -3.66
CA ARG A 27 20.32 2.71 -4.82
C ARG A 27 19.57 2.88 -6.15
N ALA A 28 18.24 2.85 -6.13
CA ALA A 28 17.40 2.90 -7.33
C ALA A 28 17.77 1.87 -8.41
N ILE A 29 18.12 0.64 -8.00
CA ILE A 29 18.44 -0.46 -8.92
C ILE A 29 17.15 -1.22 -9.24
N TYR A 30 16.56 -0.96 -10.40
CA TYR A 30 15.30 -1.58 -10.82
C TYR A 30 15.36 -3.12 -10.80
N LEU A 31 16.40 -3.69 -11.44
CA LEU A 31 16.52 -5.14 -11.60
C LEU A 31 16.73 -5.84 -10.25
N GLY A 32 17.53 -5.26 -9.36
CA GLY A 32 17.73 -5.79 -8.01
C GLY A 32 16.43 -5.77 -7.21
N SER A 33 15.64 -4.70 -7.32
CA SER A 33 14.38 -4.57 -6.58
C SER A 33 13.36 -5.61 -7.04
N ALA A 34 13.29 -5.86 -8.35
CA ALA A 34 12.47 -6.93 -8.91
C ALA A 34 12.91 -8.33 -8.44
N ILE A 35 14.20 -8.66 -8.59
CA ILE A 35 14.73 -9.98 -8.24
C ILE A 35 14.57 -10.26 -6.74
N PHE A 36 15.03 -9.34 -5.88
CA PHE A 36 15.00 -9.57 -4.43
C PHE A 36 13.57 -9.66 -3.89
N LYS A 37 12.62 -8.92 -4.46
CA LYS A 37 11.21 -9.03 -4.10
C LYS A 37 10.63 -10.40 -4.46
N LEU A 38 10.89 -10.89 -5.66
CA LEU A 38 10.43 -12.22 -6.09
C LEU A 38 11.12 -13.34 -5.31
N THR A 39 12.41 -13.20 -4.99
CA THR A 39 13.14 -14.17 -4.17
C THR A 39 12.58 -14.22 -2.74
N ALA A 40 12.29 -13.07 -2.12
CA ALA A 40 11.68 -13.00 -0.80
C ALA A 40 10.31 -13.70 -0.78
N SER A 41 9.46 -13.41 -1.77
CA SER A 41 8.12 -13.99 -1.90
C SER A 41 8.15 -15.50 -2.20
N SER A 42 9.05 -15.93 -3.09
CA SER A 42 9.25 -17.35 -3.43
C SER A 42 9.73 -18.17 -2.25
N ALA A 43 10.47 -17.58 -1.30
CA ALA A 43 10.91 -18.27 -0.09
C ALA A 43 9.72 -18.77 0.73
N PHE A 44 8.62 -18.02 0.81
CA PHE A 44 7.42 -18.45 1.53
C PHE A 44 6.72 -19.60 0.83
N VAL A 45 6.56 -19.54 -0.49
CA VAL A 45 5.99 -20.64 -1.28
C VAL A 45 6.84 -21.90 -1.11
N TRP A 46 8.16 -21.77 -1.25
CA TRP A 46 9.11 -22.86 -1.07
C TRP A 46 9.00 -23.48 0.33
N ARG A 47 8.89 -22.67 1.38
CA ARG A 47 8.65 -23.15 2.75
C ARG A 47 7.35 -23.92 2.89
N SER A 48 6.26 -23.41 2.32
CA SER A 48 4.94 -24.04 2.42
C SER A 48 4.91 -25.41 1.75
N LEU A 49 5.57 -25.53 0.59
CA LEU A 49 5.71 -26.77 -0.16
C LEU A 49 6.62 -27.79 0.55
N LEU A 50 7.74 -27.34 1.12
CA LEU A 50 8.72 -28.20 1.81
C LEU A 50 8.31 -28.60 3.23
N SER A 51 7.33 -27.92 3.83
CA SER A 51 6.83 -28.29 5.15
C SER A 51 6.14 -29.65 5.04
N SER A 52 6.86 -30.74 5.28
CA SER A 52 6.30 -32.09 5.16
C SER A 52 5.23 -32.30 6.24
N PRO A 53 4.09 -32.95 5.91
CA PRO A 53 3.14 -33.37 6.93
C PRO A 53 3.88 -34.23 7.98
N SER A 54 3.81 -33.87 9.26
CA SER A 54 4.36 -34.70 10.33
C SER A 54 3.74 -36.09 10.27
N SER A 55 4.49 -37.12 10.68
CA SER A 55 4.19 -38.55 10.60
C SER A 55 2.93 -39.02 11.36
N THR A 56 2.12 -38.08 11.84
CA THR A 56 0.84 -38.26 12.51
C THR A 56 -0.30 -38.13 11.50
N PRO A 57 -1.38 -38.93 11.58
CA PRO A 57 -2.54 -38.77 10.71
C PRO A 57 -3.06 -37.33 10.85
N LEU A 58 -2.88 -36.53 9.80
CA LEU A 58 -3.28 -35.14 9.80
C LEU A 58 -4.80 -35.06 9.74
N ASP A 59 -5.36 -34.26 10.64
CA ASP A 59 -6.73 -33.81 10.55
C ASP A 59 -6.97 -33.20 9.14
N PRO A 60 -8.00 -33.64 8.39
CA PRO A 60 -8.33 -33.10 7.07
C PRO A 60 -8.46 -31.57 7.05
N SER A 61 -8.88 -30.96 8.15
CA SER A 61 -9.00 -29.51 8.30
C SER A 61 -7.64 -28.79 8.28
N VAL A 62 -6.63 -29.35 8.94
CA VAL A 62 -5.26 -28.81 8.97
C VAL A 62 -4.61 -28.94 7.60
N LEU A 63 -4.84 -30.06 6.91
CA LEU A 63 -4.38 -30.24 5.54
C LEU A 63 -5.05 -29.23 4.60
N ALA A 64 -6.36 -29.03 4.72
CA ALA A 64 -7.08 -28.01 3.95
C ALA A 64 -6.55 -26.60 4.24
N ALA A 65 -6.33 -26.24 5.50
CA ALA A 65 -5.76 -24.95 5.88
C ALA A 65 -4.37 -24.72 5.26
N LYS A 66 -3.52 -25.76 5.24
CA LYS A 66 -2.21 -25.70 4.58
C LYS A 66 -2.31 -25.46 3.08
N TRP A 67 -3.28 -26.07 2.41
CA TRP A 67 -3.55 -25.80 0.98
C TRP A 67 -4.01 -24.36 0.76
N TRP A 68 -4.89 -23.84 1.61
CA TRP A 68 -5.31 -22.44 1.58
C TRP A 68 -4.14 -21.47 1.76
N ILE A 69 -3.25 -21.73 2.72
CA ILE A 69 -2.02 -20.94 2.92
C ILE A 69 -1.12 -21.03 1.69
N THR A 70 -0.93 -22.21 1.11
CA THR A 70 -0.06 -22.38 -0.07
C THR A 70 -0.62 -21.63 -1.28
N PHE A 71 -1.93 -21.75 -1.52
CA PHE A 71 -2.62 -21.03 -2.59
C PHE A 71 -2.53 -19.51 -2.38
N SER A 72 -2.73 -19.05 -1.14
CA SER A 72 -2.56 -17.65 -0.73
C SER A 72 -1.16 -17.14 -1.11
N LEU A 73 -0.12 -17.86 -0.71
CA LEU A 73 1.27 -17.48 -0.97
C LEU A 73 1.60 -17.44 -2.47
N ILE A 74 1.09 -18.39 -3.26
CA ILE A 74 1.25 -18.37 -4.73
C ILE A 74 0.56 -17.13 -5.32
N SER A 75 -0.64 -16.81 -4.84
CA SER A 75 -1.35 -15.60 -5.26
C SER A 75 -0.58 -14.33 -4.88
N GLY A 76 -0.03 -14.27 -3.67
CA GLY A 76 0.84 -13.17 -3.23
C GLY A 76 2.08 -13.01 -4.09
N LEU A 77 2.73 -14.11 -4.50
CA LEU A 77 3.86 -14.10 -5.43
C LEU A 77 3.48 -13.55 -6.82
N ILE A 78 2.33 -13.94 -7.34
CA ILE A 78 1.79 -13.38 -8.59
C ILE A 78 1.52 -11.88 -8.42
N GLY A 79 0.93 -11.48 -7.29
CA GLY A 79 0.73 -10.07 -6.95
C GLY A 79 2.05 -9.29 -6.91
N ASP A 80 3.08 -9.86 -6.28
CA ASP A 80 4.40 -9.27 -6.19
C ASP A 80 5.04 -9.05 -7.55
N PHE A 81 4.87 -10.01 -8.47
CA PHE A 81 5.29 -9.93 -9.87
C PHE A 81 4.53 -8.85 -10.65
N CYS A 82 3.20 -8.82 -10.54
CA CYS A 82 2.36 -7.86 -11.24
C CYS A 82 2.53 -6.41 -10.74
N LEU A 83 2.87 -6.22 -9.45
CA LEU A 83 3.20 -4.92 -8.86
C LEU A 83 4.65 -4.47 -9.09
N ILE A 84 5.45 -5.17 -9.90
CA ILE A 84 6.75 -4.63 -10.31
C ILE A 84 6.48 -3.43 -11.24
N PRO A 85 6.90 -2.21 -10.87
CA PRO A 85 6.66 -1.03 -11.69
C PRO A 85 7.33 -1.18 -13.06
N SER A 86 6.76 -0.59 -14.11
CA SER A 86 7.50 -0.48 -15.37
C SER A 86 8.79 0.32 -15.17
N LYS A 87 9.85 0.06 -15.96
CA LYS A 87 11.11 0.84 -15.90
C LYS A 87 10.87 2.36 -15.98
N LYS A 88 9.88 2.78 -16.79
CA LYS A 88 9.50 4.20 -16.93
C LYS A 88 8.91 4.76 -15.63
N SER A 89 7.99 4.04 -14.98
CA SER A 89 7.41 4.44 -13.68
C SER A 89 8.43 4.41 -12.55
N TYR A 90 9.34 3.43 -12.59
CA TYR A 90 10.36 3.24 -11.56
C TYR A 90 11.32 4.43 -11.44
N TYR A 91 11.80 4.97 -12.57
CA TYR A 91 12.72 6.12 -12.59
C TYR A 91 12.01 7.48 -12.73
N ASN A 92 10.78 7.52 -13.23
CA ASN A 92 10.00 8.74 -13.40
C ASN A 92 8.58 8.58 -12.85
N PRO A 93 8.41 8.59 -11.52
CA PRO A 93 7.12 8.42 -10.86
C PRO A 93 6.15 9.60 -11.06
N SER A 94 6.58 10.71 -11.67
CA SER A 94 5.74 11.87 -11.99
C SER A 94 4.98 11.76 -13.33
N GLY A 95 5.25 10.72 -14.13
CA GLY A 95 4.76 10.59 -15.51
C GLY A 95 3.37 9.96 -15.70
N GLY A 96 2.63 9.65 -14.63
CA GLY A 96 1.29 9.03 -14.69
C GLY A 96 0.90 8.36 -13.37
N HIS A 97 -0.40 8.07 -13.17
CA HIS A 97 -0.88 7.28 -12.03
C HIS A 97 -0.55 5.79 -12.24
N GLU A 98 0.33 5.23 -11.41
CA GLU A 98 0.71 3.81 -11.46
C GLU A 98 -0.51 2.87 -11.30
N GLY A 99 -1.54 3.36 -10.60
CA GLY A 99 -2.83 2.71 -10.38
C GLY A 99 -3.67 2.45 -11.64
N ASP A 100 -3.39 3.13 -12.76
CA ASP A 100 -4.15 2.97 -14.00
C ASP A 100 -3.68 1.75 -14.81
N SER A 101 -2.52 1.18 -14.46
CA SER A 101 -1.97 0.04 -15.20
C SER A 101 -2.76 -1.24 -14.90
N ILE A 102 -3.07 -2.01 -15.95
CA ILE A 102 -3.74 -3.31 -15.84
C ILE A 102 -2.94 -4.27 -14.95
N TRP A 103 -1.61 -4.23 -15.04
CA TRP A 103 -0.72 -5.01 -14.19
C TRP A 103 -0.86 -4.64 -12.71
N PHE A 104 -1.00 -3.36 -12.40
CA PHE A 104 -1.25 -2.92 -11.03
C PHE A 104 -2.60 -3.43 -10.51
N LYS A 105 -3.67 -3.31 -11.31
CA LYS A 105 -5.01 -3.81 -10.93
C LYS A 105 -5.01 -5.33 -10.73
N LEU A 106 -4.35 -6.07 -11.61
CA LEU A 106 -4.19 -7.52 -11.50
C LEU A 106 -3.35 -7.89 -10.26
N GLY A 107 -2.32 -7.12 -9.96
CA GLY A 107 -1.52 -7.26 -8.75
C GLY A 107 -2.36 -7.07 -7.49
N MET A 108 -3.14 -5.98 -7.41
CA MET A 108 -4.06 -5.77 -6.28
C MET A 108 -5.07 -6.90 -6.13
N LEU A 109 -5.64 -7.39 -7.23
CA LEU A 109 -6.57 -8.53 -7.20
C LEU A 109 -5.89 -9.80 -6.65
N ALA A 110 -4.66 -10.08 -7.06
CA ALA A 110 -3.91 -11.21 -6.53
C ALA A 110 -3.61 -11.04 -5.02
N PHE A 111 -3.33 -9.81 -4.56
CA PHE A 111 -3.23 -9.52 -3.12
C PHE A 111 -4.53 -9.71 -2.35
N MET A 112 -5.68 -9.36 -2.94
CA MET A 112 -7.00 -9.65 -2.35
C MET A 112 -7.21 -11.15 -2.18
N ILE A 113 -6.86 -11.93 -3.20
CA ILE A 113 -6.99 -13.39 -3.17
C ILE A 113 -6.03 -13.99 -2.12
N ASN A 114 -4.82 -13.46 -1.99
CA ASN A 114 -3.90 -13.83 -0.91
C ASN A 114 -4.56 -13.59 0.47
N HIS A 115 -5.09 -12.40 0.73
CA HIS A 115 -5.75 -12.13 2.02
C HIS A 115 -6.98 -13.02 2.26
N ALA A 116 -7.79 -13.26 1.23
CA ALA A 116 -8.92 -14.20 1.29
C ALA A 116 -8.47 -15.63 1.56
N GLY A 117 -7.30 -16.04 1.05
CA GLY A 117 -6.71 -17.35 1.32
C GLY A 117 -6.35 -17.54 2.79
N TYR A 118 -5.80 -16.51 3.45
CA TYR A 118 -5.56 -16.54 4.90
C TYR A 118 -6.86 -16.63 5.71
N ILE A 119 -7.91 -15.90 5.32
CA ILE A 119 -9.24 -16.03 5.95
C ILE A 119 -9.76 -17.47 5.79
N GLY A 120 -9.65 -18.04 4.59
CA GLY A 120 -10.03 -19.43 4.32
C GLY A 120 -9.28 -20.42 5.22
N ALA A 121 -7.98 -20.22 5.42
CA ALA A 121 -7.18 -21.02 6.34
C ALA A 121 -7.68 -20.92 7.79
N PHE A 122 -8.00 -19.72 8.28
CA PHE A 122 -8.56 -19.53 9.63
C PHE A 122 -9.88 -20.30 9.82
N LEU A 123 -10.77 -20.25 8.82
CA LEU A 123 -12.04 -20.97 8.87
C LEU A 123 -11.84 -22.49 8.93
N GLN A 124 -10.84 -23.03 8.21
CA GLN A 124 -10.53 -24.45 8.30
C GLN A 124 -10.00 -24.84 9.68
N PHE A 125 -9.14 -24.03 10.28
CA PHE A 125 -8.65 -24.29 11.63
C PHE A 125 -9.77 -24.25 12.69
N ILE A 126 -10.75 -23.36 12.54
CA ILE A 126 -11.94 -23.34 13.40
C ILE A 126 -12.78 -24.61 13.20
N LYS A 127 -13.03 -25.00 11.95
CA LYS A 127 -13.80 -26.22 11.63
C LYS A 127 -13.13 -27.48 12.16
N GLY A 128 -11.80 -27.52 12.17
CA GLY A 128 -10.99 -28.59 12.72
C GLY A 128 -10.91 -28.66 14.24
N GLY A 129 -11.51 -27.70 14.95
CA GLY A 129 -11.36 -27.60 16.41
C GLY A 129 -9.94 -27.26 16.87
N VAL A 130 -9.05 -26.87 15.95
CA VAL A 130 -7.68 -26.40 16.25
C VAL A 130 -7.73 -24.99 16.84
N MET A 131 -8.73 -24.20 16.44
CA MET A 131 -9.03 -22.91 17.05
C MET A 131 -10.36 -22.96 17.79
N GLU A 132 -10.45 -22.17 18.87
CA GLU A 132 -11.73 -21.85 19.46
C GLU A 132 -12.61 -21.08 18.47
N ASN A 133 -13.93 -21.18 18.66
CA ASN A 133 -14.91 -20.46 17.87
C ASN A 133 -14.65 -18.94 17.89
N ILE A 134 -15.03 -18.26 16.81
CA ILE A 134 -14.89 -16.81 16.68
C ILE A 134 -15.74 -16.12 17.76
N ASP A 135 -15.09 -15.28 18.56
CA ASP A 135 -15.78 -14.31 19.41
C ASP A 135 -16.34 -13.20 18.51
N TRP A 136 -17.62 -13.34 18.15
CA TRP A 136 -18.33 -12.41 17.27
C TRP A 136 -18.37 -10.97 17.80
N LYS A 137 -18.23 -10.76 19.12
CA LYS A 137 -18.18 -9.40 19.68
C LYS A 137 -16.83 -8.74 19.39
N ILE A 138 -15.73 -9.48 19.60
CA ILE A 138 -14.38 -9.00 19.28
C ILE A 138 -14.24 -8.80 17.76
N PHE A 139 -14.69 -9.79 16.97
CA PHE A 139 -14.70 -9.70 15.51
C PHE A 139 -15.44 -8.45 15.05
N GLY A 140 -16.70 -8.26 15.47
CA GLY A 140 -17.51 -7.12 15.05
C GLY A 140 -16.93 -5.78 15.50
N GLY A 141 -16.42 -5.71 16.73
CA GLY A 141 -15.77 -4.51 17.25
C GLY A 141 -14.53 -4.11 16.45
N VAL A 142 -13.62 -5.06 16.21
CA VAL A 142 -12.41 -4.80 15.41
C VAL A 142 -12.74 -4.48 13.96
N PHE A 143 -13.71 -5.18 13.36
CA PHE A 143 -14.16 -4.91 12.01
C PHE A 143 -14.65 -3.47 11.84
N ILE A 144 -15.54 -3.00 12.73
CA ILE A 144 -16.06 -1.63 12.70
C ILE A 144 -14.94 -0.61 12.90
N VAL A 145 -14.04 -0.85 13.86
CA VAL A 145 -12.88 0.04 14.08
C VAL A 145 -12.01 0.15 12.84
N CYS A 146 -11.71 -0.98 12.18
CA CYS A 146 -10.91 -1.00 10.95
C CYS A 146 -11.63 -0.31 9.77
N ILE A 147 -12.94 -0.45 9.64
CA ILE A 147 -13.73 0.27 8.63
C ILE A 147 -13.70 1.78 8.90
N ILE A 148 -13.94 2.22 10.15
CA ILE A 148 -13.87 3.64 10.51
C ILE A 148 -12.48 4.21 10.24
N LEU A 149 -11.41 3.48 10.57
CA LEU A 149 -10.04 3.91 10.27
C LEU A 149 -9.78 4.03 8.77
N GLY A 150 -10.32 3.10 7.96
CA GLY A 150 -10.27 3.17 6.49
C GLY A 150 -11.06 4.36 5.94
N ASP A 151 -12.29 4.55 6.39
CA ASP A 151 -13.18 5.63 5.97
C ASP A 151 -12.67 7.01 6.42
N LEU A 152 -12.00 7.12 7.58
CA LEU A 152 -11.34 8.36 7.99
C LEU A 152 -10.22 8.76 7.02
N CYS A 153 -9.51 7.77 6.47
CA CYS A 153 -8.53 8.02 5.42
C CYS A 153 -9.20 8.51 4.11
N ASP A 154 -10.42 8.07 3.80
CA ASP A 154 -11.16 8.49 2.60
C ASP A 154 -12.01 9.78 2.79
N LEU A 155 -12.55 10.06 3.97
CA LEU A 155 -13.36 11.26 4.26
C LEU A 155 -12.52 12.55 4.35
N SER A 156 -11.25 12.44 4.73
CA SER A 156 -10.24 13.50 4.57
C SER A 156 -10.20 14.02 3.12
N ASN A 157 -10.54 13.15 2.17
CA ASN A 157 -10.38 13.33 0.75
C ASN A 157 -11.49 14.17 0.08
N GLN A 158 -12.76 13.90 0.41
CA GLN A 158 -13.90 14.62 -0.19
C GLN A 158 -13.91 16.12 0.12
N LYS A 159 -13.42 16.52 1.30
CA LYS A 159 -13.35 17.94 1.70
C LYS A 159 -12.31 18.73 0.89
N ALA A 160 -11.32 18.07 0.29
CA ALA A 160 -10.31 18.69 -0.55
C ALA A 160 -10.78 18.89 -2.00
N PHE A 161 -11.55 17.95 -2.55
CA PHE A 161 -12.07 18.05 -3.93
C PHE A 161 -13.04 19.22 -4.12
N LYS A 162 -13.74 19.62 -3.04
CA LYS A 162 -14.65 20.77 -3.05
C LYS A 162 -13.92 22.13 -3.00
N LYS A 163 -12.59 22.15 -2.85
CA LYS A 163 -11.78 23.38 -2.66
C LYS A 163 -10.73 23.62 -3.74
N GLY A 164 -10.75 22.89 -4.86
CA GLY A 164 -9.95 23.22 -6.04
C GLY A 164 -10.67 24.26 -6.93
N PRO A 165 -9.98 25.23 -7.53
CA PRO A 165 -10.61 26.16 -8.46
C PRO A 165 -11.15 25.38 -9.65
N ARG A 166 -12.45 25.56 -9.87
CA ARG A 166 -13.21 24.95 -10.96
C ARG A 166 -12.73 25.60 -12.26
N HIS A 167 -11.75 25.01 -12.95
CA HIS A 167 -11.49 25.39 -14.34
C HIS A 167 -12.62 24.83 -15.19
N THR A 168 -13.61 25.69 -15.47
CA THR A 168 -14.58 25.51 -16.53
C THR A 168 -13.83 25.45 -17.86
N ARG A 169 -13.67 24.25 -18.41
CA ARG A 169 -13.25 24.06 -19.80
C ARG A 169 -14.48 24.27 -20.68
N SER A 170 -14.66 25.51 -21.15
CA SER A 170 -15.59 25.82 -22.24
C SER A 170 -14.91 25.52 -23.58
N ASP A 171 -15.62 24.68 -24.33
CA ASP A 171 -15.92 24.76 -25.76
C ASP A 171 -14.89 24.58 -26.88
N SER A 172 -15.39 23.77 -27.82
CA SER A 172 -15.33 23.88 -29.28
C SER A 172 -13.95 23.89 -29.94
N GLY A 173 -13.53 22.69 -30.36
CA GLY A 173 -12.71 22.56 -31.54
C GLY A 173 -13.54 22.92 -32.77
N VAL A 174 -13.35 24.13 -33.28
CA VAL A 174 -13.60 24.48 -34.68
C VAL A 174 -12.38 25.27 -35.14
N THR A 175 -11.78 24.79 -36.22
CA THR A 175 -10.67 25.37 -36.95
C THR A 175 -11.02 26.75 -37.49
N ASP A 176 -10.09 27.71 -37.43
CA ASP A 176 -9.85 28.59 -38.57
C ASP A 176 -8.46 29.23 -38.55
N LEU A 177 -7.79 29.12 -39.69
CA LEU A 177 -6.60 29.86 -40.07
C LEU A 177 -7.00 31.30 -40.44
N SER A 178 -6.32 32.31 -39.90
CA SER A 178 -6.10 33.56 -40.63
C SER A 178 -4.87 34.32 -40.14
N ILE A 179 -4.18 34.88 -41.13
CA ILE A 179 -2.88 35.54 -41.14
C ILE A 179 -2.99 37.04 -40.73
N SER A 180 -1.87 37.57 -40.17
CA SER A 180 -1.40 39.00 -40.11
C SER A 180 -2.20 40.00 -39.22
N ILE A 181 -1.69 41.05 -38.55
CA ILE A 181 -0.55 42.01 -38.63
C ILE A 181 -0.26 42.56 -37.20
N PRO A 182 0.95 43.02 -36.83
CA PRO A 182 1.27 43.57 -35.50
C PRO A 182 0.92 45.06 -35.34
N SER A 183 0.59 45.50 -34.12
CA SER A 183 0.60 46.91 -33.71
C SER A 183 0.87 47.08 -32.20
N THR A 184 1.27 48.30 -31.86
CA THR A 184 2.28 48.75 -30.89
C THR A 184 1.78 49.04 -29.45
N PRO A 185 2.67 49.33 -28.48
CA PRO A 185 2.36 49.46 -27.06
C PRO A 185 2.16 50.92 -26.60
N LYS A 186 1.27 51.13 -25.61
CA LYS A 186 1.15 52.31 -24.72
C LYS A 186 0.38 51.83 -23.49
N SER A 187 0.45 52.38 -22.28
CA SER A 187 1.26 53.33 -21.54
C SER A 187 0.57 53.34 -20.16
N GLY A 188 1.33 53.48 -19.07
CA GLY A 188 0.87 53.10 -17.73
C GLY A 188 -0.17 54.00 -17.07
N SER A 189 -0.56 53.59 -15.87
CA SER A 189 -0.91 54.49 -14.77
C SER A 189 -0.95 53.71 -13.45
N ASN A 190 -0.07 54.08 -12.53
CA ASN A 190 -0.13 53.74 -11.11
C ASN A 190 -1.30 54.48 -10.45
N ASN A 191 -1.87 53.95 -9.36
CA ASN A 191 -2.11 54.72 -8.14
C ASN A 191 -2.43 53.83 -6.94
N ASN A 192 -1.84 54.22 -5.81
CA ASN A 192 -1.81 53.56 -4.51
C ASN A 192 -3.08 53.82 -3.68
N SER A 193 -3.46 52.81 -2.86
CA SER A 193 -3.90 52.76 -1.43
C SER A 193 -4.52 54.01 -0.73
N PRO A 194 -5.30 53.91 0.39
CA PRO A 194 -5.19 52.90 1.46
C PRO A 194 -6.48 52.49 2.21
N THR A 195 -6.25 51.53 3.11
CA THR A 195 -7.08 50.87 4.13
C THR A 195 -7.89 51.77 5.09
N THR A 196 -9.04 51.25 5.57
CA THR A 196 -9.65 51.65 6.84
C THR A 196 -10.18 50.42 7.58
N SER A 197 -9.71 50.26 8.81
CA SER A 197 -10.00 49.18 9.75
C SER A 197 -11.21 49.54 10.62
N THR A 198 -11.97 48.54 11.09
CA THR A 198 -12.58 48.58 12.45
C THR A 198 -12.84 47.15 12.97
N PRO A 199 -12.78 46.94 14.30
CA PRO A 199 -12.58 45.63 14.94
C PRO A 199 -13.85 45.10 15.66
N LEU A 200 -13.68 44.01 16.44
CA LEU A 200 -14.61 43.32 17.38
C LEU A 200 -15.21 42.03 16.78
N LEU A 201 -15.26 40.87 17.45
CA LEU A 201 -14.98 40.50 18.85
C LEU A 201 -14.68 38.99 18.89
N SER A 202 -13.80 38.63 19.83
CA SER A 202 -13.32 37.30 20.16
C SER A 202 -14.44 36.31 20.51
N SER A 203 -14.44 35.13 19.89
CA SER A 203 -15.14 33.95 20.41
C SER A 203 -14.12 32.84 20.64
N THR A 204 -13.93 32.55 21.92
CA THR A 204 -13.19 31.46 22.56
C THR A 204 -13.00 30.22 21.68
N THR A 205 -11.77 29.99 21.24
CA THR A 205 -11.35 28.74 20.59
C THR A 205 -11.28 27.66 21.65
N THR A 206 -12.31 26.80 21.72
CA THR A 206 -12.22 25.50 22.37
C THR A 206 -11.22 24.66 21.59
N SER A 207 -10.08 24.39 22.21
CA SER A 207 -9.01 23.53 21.71
C SER A 207 -9.52 22.09 21.59
N SER A 208 -10.23 21.76 20.51
CA SER A 208 -10.39 20.38 20.08
C SER A 208 -9.06 19.93 19.47
N THR A 209 -8.37 19.02 20.15
CA THR A 209 -7.16 18.36 19.64
C THR A 209 -7.50 17.64 18.35
N THR A 210 -7.28 18.31 17.21
CA THR A 210 -7.56 17.78 15.89
C THR A 210 -6.52 16.72 15.54
N ILE A 211 -6.87 15.44 15.73
CA ILE A 211 -6.17 14.27 15.17
C ILE A 211 -6.15 14.31 13.62
N GLY A 212 -6.76 15.30 12.98
CA GLY A 212 -6.79 15.50 11.53
C GLY A 212 -5.48 16.00 10.88
N GLY A 213 -4.39 16.18 11.65
CA GLY A 213 -3.09 16.62 11.11
C GLY A 213 -2.23 15.53 10.49
N ILE A 214 -2.53 14.25 10.75
CA ILE A 214 -1.68 13.10 10.36
C ILE A 214 -2.30 12.29 9.21
N ILE A 215 -3.52 12.61 8.74
CA ILE A 215 -4.26 11.82 7.74
C ILE A 215 -4.06 12.38 6.32
N PRO A 216 -3.34 11.69 5.43
CA PRO A 216 -2.74 12.36 4.27
C PRO A 216 -3.60 12.20 3.03
N LYS A 217 -3.52 13.23 2.17
CA LYS A 217 -4.45 13.38 1.05
C LYS A 217 -4.12 12.38 -0.04
N MET A 218 -5.07 11.50 -0.39
CA MET A 218 -4.95 10.55 -1.49
C MET A 218 -5.82 11.00 -2.67
N ALA A 219 -5.41 10.88 -3.92
CA ALA A 219 -6.25 11.10 -5.09
C ALA A 219 -6.59 9.74 -5.72
N ILE A 220 -7.80 9.24 -5.45
CA ILE A 220 -8.24 7.93 -5.93
C ILE A 220 -9.12 8.11 -7.19
N PRO A 221 -8.71 7.58 -8.36
CA PRO A 221 -9.52 7.55 -9.56
C PRO A 221 -10.89 6.86 -9.32
N SER A 222 -11.96 7.38 -9.92
CA SER A 222 -13.33 6.87 -9.69
C SER A 222 -13.52 5.40 -10.11
N ASP A 223 -12.77 4.94 -11.10
CA ASP A 223 -12.77 3.56 -11.59
C ASP A 223 -12.06 2.58 -10.62
N MET A 224 -11.15 3.09 -9.78
CA MET A 224 -10.40 2.30 -8.79
C MET A 224 -11.10 2.19 -7.44
N LYS A 225 -12.08 3.07 -7.15
CA LYS A 225 -12.84 3.08 -5.90
C LYS A 225 -13.50 1.74 -5.55
N PRO A 226 -14.30 1.09 -6.42
CA PRO A 226 -14.96 -0.16 -6.04
C PRO A 226 -13.95 -1.25 -5.71
N LEU A 227 -12.82 -1.31 -6.44
CA LEU A 227 -11.77 -2.29 -6.19
C LEU A 227 -11.10 -2.06 -4.82
N ILE A 228 -10.79 -0.80 -4.48
CA ILE A 228 -10.20 -0.43 -3.19
C ILE A 228 -11.19 -0.69 -2.04
N ILE A 229 -12.48 -0.44 -2.22
CA ILE A 229 -13.51 -0.74 -1.21
C ILE A 229 -13.58 -2.24 -0.94
N ILE A 230 -13.62 -3.08 -1.98
CA ILE A 230 -13.64 -4.54 -1.81
C ILE A 230 -12.33 -5.01 -1.15
N TYR A 231 -11.19 -4.45 -1.57
CA TYR A 231 -9.90 -4.74 -0.95
C TYR A 231 -9.91 -4.42 0.55
N GLN A 232 -10.35 -3.21 0.92
CA GLN A 232 -10.48 -2.77 2.31
C GLN A 232 -11.37 -3.74 3.10
N LEU A 233 -12.50 -4.17 2.53
CA LEU A 233 -13.41 -5.12 3.18
C LEU A 233 -12.70 -6.47 3.45
N ILE A 234 -11.92 -6.98 2.50
CA ILE A 234 -11.19 -8.24 2.67
C ILE A 234 -10.10 -8.12 3.75
N ILE A 235 -9.24 -7.10 3.69
CA ILE A 235 -8.16 -6.95 4.67
C ILE A 235 -8.71 -6.69 6.08
N THR A 236 -9.78 -5.89 6.22
CA THR A 236 -10.45 -5.68 7.52
C THR A 236 -11.08 -6.96 8.04
N THR A 237 -11.70 -7.77 7.17
CA THR A 237 -12.23 -9.09 7.54
C THR A 237 -11.11 -10.01 8.03
N MET A 238 -9.94 -9.99 7.40
CA MET A 238 -8.79 -10.78 7.83
C MET A 238 -8.31 -10.38 9.23
N VAL A 239 -8.17 -9.08 9.49
CA VAL A 239 -7.77 -8.55 10.80
C VAL A 239 -8.82 -8.88 11.87
N ALA A 240 -10.11 -8.68 11.57
CA ALA A 240 -11.20 -9.00 12.47
C ALA A 240 -11.28 -10.50 12.77
N SER A 241 -11.09 -11.35 11.75
CA SER A 241 -11.05 -12.82 11.92
C SER A 241 -9.91 -13.23 12.84
N ALA A 242 -8.71 -12.68 12.62
CA ALA A 242 -7.54 -12.95 13.46
C ALA A 242 -7.74 -12.48 14.91
N ALA A 243 -8.39 -11.33 15.12
CA ALA A 243 -8.72 -10.83 16.45
C ALA A 243 -9.80 -11.66 17.16
N GLY A 244 -10.80 -12.14 16.40
CA GLY A 244 -11.93 -12.89 16.94
C GLY A 244 -11.57 -14.31 17.39
N THR A 245 -10.47 -14.90 16.89
CA THR A 245 -10.03 -16.25 17.27
C THR A 245 -9.28 -16.25 18.60
N ARG A 246 -9.82 -16.91 19.62
CA ARG A 246 -9.16 -17.08 20.94
C ARG A 246 -8.10 -18.20 20.87
N GLY A 247 -6.96 -18.01 21.54
CA GLY A 247 -5.86 -18.99 21.65
C GLY A 247 -4.51 -18.61 21.00
N ALA A 248 -4.51 -17.77 19.95
CA ALA A 248 -3.28 -17.30 19.27
C ALA A 248 -3.33 -15.79 18.92
N LEU A 249 -4.05 -15.04 19.76
CA LEU A 249 -4.50 -13.67 19.50
C LEU A 249 -3.35 -12.67 19.28
N SER A 250 -2.13 -12.95 19.74
CA SER A 250 -0.99 -12.04 19.51
C SER A 250 -0.38 -12.22 18.12
N GLU A 251 -0.07 -13.44 17.70
CA GLU A 251 0.70 -13.68 16.49
C GLU A 251 -0.14 -13.49 15.22
N ARG A 252 -1.34 -14.08 15.17
CA ARG A 252 -2.22 -13.97 13.99
C ARG A 252 -2.70 -12.55 13.79
N LEU A 253 -3.11 -11.89 14.87
CA LEU A 253 -3.52 -10.48 14.83
C LEU A 253 -2.35 -9.58 14.44
N LEU A 254 -1.15 -9.81 15.01
CA LEU A 254 0.03 -9.03 14.66
C LEU A 254 0.35 -9.18 13.17
N GLY A 255 0.37 -10.40 12.65
CA GLY A 255 0.64 -10.63 11.23
C GLY A 255 -0.43 -10.00 10.33
N ALA A 256 -1.71 -10.11 10.69
CA ALA A 256 -2.80 -9.48 9.94
C ALA A 256 -2.74 -7.95 10.00
N PHE A 257 -2.41 -7.38 11.16
CA PHE A 257 -2.24 -5.95 11.34
C PHE A 257 -1.04 -5.42 10.54
N MET A 258 0.07 -6.15 10.51
CA MET A 258 1.24 -5.82 9.69
C MET A 258 0.88 -5.76 8.20
N PHE A 259 0.07 -6.70 7.69
CA PHE A 259 -0.44 -6.63 6.32
C PHE A 259 -1.31 -5.38 6.10
N MET A 260 -2.25 -5.10 6.99
CA MET A 260 -3.10 -3.91 6.88
C MET A 260 -2.29 -2.60 6.83
N VAL A 261 -1.30 -2.45 7.71
CA VAL A 261 -0.44 -1.25 7.74
C VAL A 261 0.44 -1.17 6.48
N SER A 262 0.96 -2.30 6.00
CA SER A 262 1.68 -2.38 4.73
C SER A 262 0.81 -1.88 3.57
N ASP A 263 -0.43 -2.35 3.49
CA ASP A 263 -1.36 -2.03 2.40
C ASP A 263 -1.76 -0.55 2.43
N VAL A 264 -1.97 0.02 3.62
CA VAL A 264 -2.18 1.48 3.78
C VAL A 264 -0.98 2.28 3.26
N MET A 265 0.25 1.84 3.52
CA MET A 265 1.44 2.51 2.98
C MET A 265 1.58 2.36 1.47
N VAL A 266 1.19 1.23 0.89
CA VAL A 266 1.15 1.03 -0.56
C VAL A 266 0.10 1.95 -1.20
N ALA A 267 -1.10 2.01 -0.61
CA ALA A 267 -2.16 2.90 -1.05
C ALA A 267 -1.69 4.36 -0.98
N TRP A 268 -1.00 4.74 0.10
CA TRP A 268 -0.39 6.06 0.20
C TRP A 268 0.62 6.31 -0.90
N ASP A 269 1.59 5.43 -1.10
CA ASP A 269 2.67 5.70 -2.05
C ASP A 269 2.14 5.78 -3.50
N THR A 270 1.05 5.06 -3.78
CA THR A 270 0.37 5.02 -5.08
C THR A 270 -0.54 6.23 -5.30
N PHE A 271 -1.37 6.58 -4.32
CA PHE A 271 -2.44 7.58 -4.47
C PHE A 271 -2.16 8.89 -3.73
N GLY A 272 -1.14 8.96 -2.89
CA GLY A 272 -0.81 10.14 -2.09
C GLY A 272 -0.46 11.36 -2.96
N ILE A 273 -1.11 12.49 -2.70
CA ILE A 273 -0.82 13.76 -3.37
C ILE A 273 0.55 14.24 -2.88
N LYS A 274 1.55 14.20 -3.77
CA LYS A 274 2.88 14.74 -3.50
C LYS A 274 2.85 16.27 -3.70
N PRO A 275 3.24 17.10 -2.72
CA PRO A 275 3.34 18.54 -2.92
C PRO A 275 4.35 18.83 -4.02
N VAL A 276 3.96 19.62 -5.02
CA VAL A 276 4.83 20.03 -6.12
C VAL A 276 5.89 20.97 -5.55
N THR A 277 7.10 20.46 -5.35
CA THR A 277 8.25 21.31 -5.06
C THR A 277 8.71 21.93 -6.38
N PRO A 278 8.70 23.27 -6.54
CA PRO A 278 9.21 23.91 -7.76
C PRO A 278 10.72 23.62 -7.88
N VAL A 279 11.10 22.87 -8.91
CA VAL A 279 12.51 22.54 -9.16
C VAL A 279 13.18 23.78 -9.76
N SER A 280 14.04 24.42 -8.95
CA SER A 280 15.00 25.42 -9.42
C SER A 280 15.90 24.79 -10.49
N ALA A 281 15.89 25.36 -11.70
CA ALA A 281 16.62 24.88 -12.87
C ALA A 281 18.13 25.22 -12.82
N SER A 282 18.77 25.11 -11.66
CA SER A 282 20.17 25.50 -11.47
C SER A 282 20.94 24.47 -10.64
N THR A 283 21.21 23.29 -11.22
CA THR A 283 22.44 22.50 -10.97
C THR A 283 22.47 21.31 -11.93
N LYS A 284 22.84 21.59 -13.19
CA LYS A 284 23.26 20.57 -14.16
C LYS A 284 24.78 20.62 -14.27
N ALA A 285 25.47 19.97 -13.34
CA ALA A 285 26.82 19.44 -13.49
C ALA A 285 27.26 18.97 -12.10
N GLU A 286 27.94 17.84 -12.03
CA GLU A 286 28.75 17.48 -10.87
C GLU A 286 28.03 16.92 -9.63
N GLU A 287 27.34 15.79 -9.80
CA GLU A 287 27.45 14.67 -8.86
C GLU A 287 26.81 13.43 -9.48
N ARG A 288 27.63 12.42 -9.85
CA ARG A 288 27.17 11.02 -9.89
C ARG A 288 26.94 10.51 -8.45
N VAL A 289 26.22 11.27 -7.63
CA VAL A 289 25.68 10.72 -6.39
C VAL A 289 24.61 9.74 -6.81
N VAL A 290 24.78 8.49 -6.36
CA VAL A 290 23.82 7.40 -6.50
C VAL A 290 22.45 7.95 -6.12
N LYS A 291 21.62 8.22 -7.12
CA LYS A 291 20.35 8.93 -6.94
C LYS A 291 19.41 7.97 -6.22
N SER A 292 19.31 8.11 -4.90
CA SER A 292 18.42 7.26 -4.11
C SER A 292 16.97 7.44 -4.57
N ARG A 293 16.21 6.35 -4.66
CA ARG A 293 14.82 6.42 -5.12
C ARG A 293 13.98 7.22 -4.12
N GLN A 294 13.26 8.23 -4.57
CA GLN A 294 12.38 9.01 -3.69
C GLN A 294 11.33 8.09 -3.04
N GLY A 295 11.20 8.12 -1.71
CA GLY A 295 10.26 7.28 -0.96
C GLY A 295 10.78 5.89 -0.56
N TRP A 296 12.04 5.55 -0.85
CA TRP A 296 12.62 4.23 -0.55
C TRP A 296 12.49 3.82 0.93
N LYS A 297 12.55 4.76 1.87
CA LYS A 297 12.39 4.48 3.31
C LYS A 297 10.99 3.99 3.65
N SER A 298 9.97 4.66 3.12
CA SER A 298 8.56 4.28 3.32
C SER A 298 8.26 2.93 2.67
N ARG A 299 8.73 2.72 1.44
CA ARG A 299 8.57 1.43 0.74
C ARG A 299 9.32 0.31 1.44
N GLY A 300 10.55 0.58 1.90
CA GLY A 300 11.36 -0.37 2.66
C GLY A 300 10.70 -0.81 3.96
N PHE A 301 10.14 0.13 4.72
CA PHE A 301 9.35 -0.19 5.92
C PHE A 301 8.08 -0.99 5.56
N GLY A 302 7.40 -0.65 4.47
CA GLY A 302 6.29 -1.45 3.93
C GLY A 302 6.68 -2.89 3.60
N TRP A 303 7.83 -3.10 2.96
CA TRP A 303 8.32 -4.45 2.68
C TRP A 303 8.59 -5.26 3.94
N VAL A 304 9.15 -4.63 4.99
CA VAL A 304 9.35 -5.28 6.30
C VAL A 304 8.01 -5.72 6.89
N LEU A 305 7.00 -4.85 6.86
CA LEU A 305 5.67 -5.20 7.39
C LEU A 305 4.97 -6.27 6.56
N TYR A 306 5.01 -6.16 5.23
CA TYR A 306 4.42 -7.14 4.31
C TYR A 306 5.00 -8.53 4.51
N PHE A 307 6.32 -8.68 4.33
CA PHE A 307 6.98 -9.98 4.44
C PHE A 307 7.06 -10.46 5.89
N GLY A 308 7.13 -9.55 6.87
CA GLY A 308 7.03 -9.89 8.28
C GLY A 308 5.66 -10.43 8.66
N GLY A 309 4.58 -9.81 8.19
CA GLY A 309 3.21 -10.29 8.38
C GLY A 309 2.99 -11.65 7.72
N GLN A 310 3.49 -11.81 6.48
CA GLN A 310 3.48 -13.08 5.77
C GLN A 310 4.26 -14.17 6.51
N TYR A 311 5.42 -13.83 7.07
CA TYR A 311 6.20 -14.74 7.90
C TYR A 311 5.42 -15.17 9.14
N ILE A 312 4.85 -14.23 9.90
CA ILE A 312 4.12 -14.56 11.12
C ILE A 312 2.90 -15.44 10.80
N LEU A 313 2.11 -15.07 9.80
CA LEU A 313 0.90 -15.83 9.45
C LEU A 313 1.19 -17.18 8.81
N ALA A 314 2.19 -17.29 7.93
CA ALA A 314 2.54 -18.57 7.31
C ALA A 314 3.34 -19.49 8.24
N ALA A 315 4.14 -18.94 9.17
CA ALA A 315 4.99 -19.74 10.07
C ALA A 315 4.31 -20.11 11.38
N TYR A 316 3.44 -19.25 11.90
CA TYR A 316 2.84 -19.38 13.22
C TYR A 316 1.31 -19.38 13.20
N GLY A 317 0.67 -18.86 12.14
CA GLY A 317 -0.79 -18.87 12.03
C GLY A 317 -1.42 -20.27 11.98
N ALA A 318 -0.62 -21.31 11.71
CA ALA A 318 -1.03 -22.72 11.65
C ALA A 318 -0.63 -23.56 12.87
N LYS A 319 0.03 -22.97 13.86
CA LYS A 319 0.25 -23.59 15.17
C LYS A 319 -0.93 -23.29 16.09
#